data_AF-A0A7V9D8K7-F1
#
_entry.id   AF-A0A7V9D8K7-F1
#
_cell.length_a   1.000
_cell.length_b   1.000
_cell.length_c   1.000
_cell.angle_alpha   90.00
_cell.angle_beta   90.00
_cell.angle_gamma   90.00
#
_symmetry.space_group_name_H-M   'P 1'
#
loop_
_entity.id
_entity.type
_entity.pdbx_description
1 polymer ?
#
loop_
_entity_poly.entity_id
_entity_poly.type
_entity_poly.pdbx_seq_one_letter_code
_entity_poly.pdbx_strand_id
1 'polypeptide(L)'
;MNNERAYSSWYSHGIVALDLSDPEQPTLAGQFVPAGARFQPIFGPPGAQVWGVAIDPNTGIIYASDMRSGLWIVRPTGDAAP
;
A
#
# COMPACT_ATOMS: atom_id res chain seq x y z
N MET A 1 3.08 19.62 2.19
CA MET A 1 2.13 18.52 1.90
C MET A 1 1.07 18.53 2.99
N ASN A 2 -0.20 18.42 2.61
CA ASN A 2 -1.26 18.18 3.58
C ASN A 2 -1.14 16.71 4.00
N ASN A 3 -0.84 16.47 5.28
CA ASN A 3 -0.50 15.15 5.79
C ASN A 3 -1.74 14.29 6.09
N GLU A 4 -2.77 14.38 5.25
CA GLU A 4 -4.12 13.84 5.45
C GLU A 4 -4.30 12.48 4.76
N ARG A 5 -3.20 11.86 4.31
CA ARG A 5 -3.19 10.51 3.74
C ARG A 5 -2.38 9.58 4.60
N ALA A 6 -2.96 8.44 4.94
CA ALA A 6 -2.25 7.31 5.51
C ALA A 6 -2.23 6.14 4.55
N TYR A 7 -1.14 5.38 4.57
CA TYR A 7 -0.98 4.16 3.78
C TYR A 7 -0.67 3.01 4.72
N SER A 8 -1.40 1.91 4.57
CA SER A 8 -1.32 0.76 5.46
C SER A 8 -1.16 -0.54 4.66
N SER A 9 -0.26 -1.41 5.12
CA SER A 9 -0.04 -2.75 4.53
C SER A 9 -1.03 -3.76 5.12
N TRP A 10 -1.88 -4.35 4.27
CA TRP A 10 -3.00 -5.22 4.65
C TRP A 10 -2.84 -6.64 4.07
N TYR A 11 -1.61 -7.18 4.06
CA TYR A 11 -1.30 -8.52 3.53
C TYR A 11 -1.90 -8.76 2.14
N SER A 12 -2.94 -9.61 2.05
CA SER A 12 -3.61 -9.99 0.80
C SER A 12 -4.35 -8.83 0.14
N HIS A 13 -4.69 -7.79 0.89
CA HIS A 13 -5.28 -6.55 0.37
C HIS A 13 -4.23 -5.51 -0.05
N GLY A 14 -2.94 -5.86 -0.01
CA GLY A 14 -1.88 -5.01 -0.51
C GLY A 14 -1.70 -3.74 0.32
N ILE A 15 -1.69 -2.59 -0.34
CA ILE A 15 -1.62 -1.26 0.26
C ILE A 15 -3.01 -0.63 0.21
N VAL A 16 -3.49 -0.15 1.35
CA VAL A 16 -4.72 0.63 1.47
C VAL A 16 -4.36 2.08 1.78
N ALA A 17 -4.83 3.00 0.95
CA ALA A 17 -4.75 4.44 1.17
C ALA A 17 -6.02 4.93 1.85
N LEU A 18 -5.88 5.69 2.93
CA LEU A 18 -6.97 6.25 3.70
C LEU A 18 -6.91 7.77 3.66
N ASP A 19 -8.07 8.39 3.45
CA ASP A 19 -8.28 9.81 3.71
C ASP A 19 -8.52 10.01 5.21
N LEU A 20 -7.68 10.84 5.84
CA LEU A 20 -7.71 11.20 7.25
C LEU A 20 -8.01 12.69 7.47
N SER A 21 -8.69 13.35 6.53
CA SER A 21 -9.15 14.74 6.69
C SER A 21 -10.08 14.89 7.91
N ASP A 22 -10.87 13.85 8.20
CA ASP A 22 -11.51 13.64 9.50
C ASP A 22 -10.91 12.38 10.15
N PRO A 23 -10.04 12.51 11.17
CA PRO A 23 -9.41 11.36 11.80
C PRO A 23 -10.39 10.50 12.63
N GLU A 24 -11.57 11.01 12.98
CA GLU A 24 -12.63 10.23 13.64
C GLU A 24 -13.44 9.42 12.62
N GLN A 25 -13.40 9.79 11.34
CA GLN A 25 -14.10 9.10 10.25
C GLN A 25 -13.19 8.86 9.02
N PRO A 26 -12.18 7.97 9.13
CA PRO A 26 -11.34 7.61 7.99
C PRO A 26 -12.16 7.00 6.83
N THR A 27 -11.85 7.40 5.61
CA THR A 27 -12.48 6.84 4.40
C THR A 27 -11.46 6.23 3.44
N LEU A 28 -11.90 5.27 2.63
CA LEU A 28 -11.03 4.62 1.65
C LEU A 28 -10.73 5.57 0.48
N ALA A 29 -9.47 5.91 0.27
CA ALA A 29 -9.02 6.76 -0.83
C ALA A 29 -8.47 5.97 -2.02
N GLY A 30 -8.02 4.72 -1.79
CA GLY A 30 -7.54 3.86 -2.86
C GLY A 30 -6.89 2.57 -2.36
N GLN A 31 -6.59 1.68 -3.31
CA GLN A 31 -5.95 0.39 -3.03
C GLN A 31 -5.03 -0.02 -4.16
N PHE A 32 -3.92 -0.65 -3.80
CA PHE A 32 -3.03 -1.33 -4.74
C PHE A 32 -2.68 -2.72 -4.22
N VAL A 33 -2.86 -3.75 -5.06
CA VAL A 33 -2.50 -5.13 -4.75
C VAL A 33 -1.42 -5.60 -5.72
N PRO A 34 -0.20 -5.91 -5.23
CA PRO A 34 0.85 -6.53 -6.03
C PRO A 34 0.39 -7.78 -6.77
N ALA A 35 0.76 -7.89 -8.04
CA ALA A 35 0.61 -9.12 -8.81
C ALA A 35 1.91 -9.90 -8.80
N GLY A 36 1.88 -11.21 -8.54
CA GLY A 36 3.06 -12.06 -8.70
C GLY A 36 3.13 -13.23 -7.72
N ALA A 37 3.97 -14.19 -8.08
CA ALA A 37 4.10 -15.46 -7.37
C ALA A 37 5.55 -15.95 -7.28
N ARG A 38 6.54 -15.04 -7.35
CA ARG A 38 7.98 -15.40 -7.43
C ARG A 38 8.40 -16.37 -6.33
N PHE A 39 7.88 -16.22 -5.12
CA PHE A 39 8.21 -17.05 -3.96
C PHE A 39 7.03 -17.87 -3.44
N GLN A 40 6.19 -18.42 -4.31
CA GLN A 40 5.17 -19.40 -3.91
C GLN A 40 5.74 -20.83 -3.89
N PRO A 41 5.27 -21.72 -2.98
CA PRO A 41 4.19 -21.55 -2.00
C PRO A 41 4.68 -21.22 -0.57
N ILE A 42 5.86 -20.62 -0.41
CA ILE A 42 6.64 -20.60 0.83
C ILE A 42 5.96 -19.83 1.99
N PHE A 43 4.80 -19.18 1.75
CA PHE A 43 4.07 -18.36 2.72
C PHE A 43 2.55 -18.63 2.83
N GLY A 44 2.08 -19.83 2.46
CA GLY A 44 0.66 -20.22 2.55
C GLY A 44 -0.15 -19.97 1.26
N PRO A 45 -1.48 -19.72 1.35
CA PRO A 45 -2.36 -19.57 0.18
C PRO A 45 -1.92 -18.48 -0.80
N PRO A 46 -2.26 -18.60 -2.10
CA PRO A 46 -1.83 -17.65 -3.11
C PRO A 46 -2.45 -16.26 -2.90
N GLY A 47 -1.68 -15.22 -3.19
CA GLY A 47 -2.11 -13.82 -3.06
C GLY A 47 -0.94 -12.92 -2.69
N ALA A 48 -1.14 -11.62 -2.69
CA ALA A 48 -0.18 -10.69 -2.12
C ALA A 48 0.03 -10.97 -0.62
N GLN A 49 1.19 -10.63 -0.11
CA GLN A 49 1.53 -10.67 1.30
C GLN A 49 2.40 -9.46 1.63
N VAL A 50 1.80 -8.27 1.46
CA VAL A 50 2.47 -6.99 1.74
C VAL A 50 2.64 -6.84 3.23
N TRP A 51 3.90 -6.79 3.66
CA TRP A 51 4.29 -6.68 5.06
C TRP A 51 4.50 -5.22 5.46
N GLY A 52 5.25 -4.49 4.64
CA GLY A 52 5.66 -3.12 4.94
C GLY A 52 5.25 -2.13 3.86
N VAL A 53 4.94 -0.90 4.28
CA VAL A 53 4.70 0.24 3.42
C VAL A 53 5.47 1.46 3.97
N ALA A 54 6.07 2.23 3.07
CA ALA A 54 6.70 3.52 3.37
C ALA A 54 6.38 4.52 2.26
N ILE A 55 6.26 5.79 2.61
CA ILE A 55 6.09 6.88 1.65
C ILE A 55 7.29 7.82 1.73
N ASP A 56 7.81 8.23 0.58
CA ASP A 56 8.74 9.36 0.50
C ASP A 56 7.92 10.67 0.54
N PRO A 57 8.04 11.46 1.62
CA PRO A 57 7.26 12.67 1.77
C PRO A 57 7.60 13.73 0.72
N ASN A 58 8.77 13.69 0.07
CA ASN A 58 9.16 14.70 -0.91
C ASN A 58 8.56 14.43 -2.29
N THR A 59 8.35 13.16 -2.64
CA THR A 59 7.91 12.74 -3.98
C THR A 59 6.51 12.14 -4.00
N GLY A 60 5.97 11.76 -2.85
CA GLY A 60 4.71 11.03 -2.72
C GLY A 60 4.78 9.58 -3.21
N ILE A 61 5.98 9.07 -3.51
CA ILE A 61 6.17 7.69 -3.97
C ILE A 61 6.04 6.73 -2.79
N ILE A 62 5.29 5.65 -3.01
CA ILE A 62 5.11 4.58 -2.05
C ILE A 62 6.02 3.41 -2.39
N TYR A 63 6.66 2.87 -1.37
CA TYR A 63 7.43 1.64 -1.40
C TYR A 63 6.67 0.57 -0.61
N ALA A 64 6.41 -0.57 -1.24
CA ALA A 64 5.82 -1.73 -0.58
C ALA A 64 6.73 -2.94 -0.63
N SER A 65 6.88 -3.60 0.52
CA SER A 65 7.60 -4.86 0.65
C SER A 65 6.59 -5.99 0.68
N ASP A 66 6.50 -6.72 -0.43
CA ASP A 66 5.69 -7.91 -0.57
C ASP A 66 6.55 -9.17 -0.41
N MET A 67 6.17 -10.06 0.51
CA MET A 67 6.95 -11.25 0.84
C MET A 67 7.07 -12.23 -0.34
N ARG A 68 6.18 -12.15 -1.35
CA ARG A 68 6.12 -13.11 -2.47
C ARG A 68 6.61 -12.58 -3.80
N SER A 69 6.59 -11.27 -3.99
CA SER A 69 6.92 -10.61 -5.26
C SER A 69 8.03 -9.57 -5.12
N GLY A 70 8.42 -9.21 -3.88
CA GLY A 70 9.55 -8.33 -3.59
C GLY A 70 9.13 -6.87 -3.42
N LEU A 71 10.00 -5.95 -3.84
CA LEU A 71 9.77 -4.51 -3.75
C LEU A 71 8.85 -4.00 -4.87
N TRP A 72 7.86 -3.20 -4.48
CA TRP A 72 7.02 -2.43 -5.39
C TRP A 72 7.22 -0.94 -5.18
N ILE A 73 7.31 -0.20 -6.29
CA ILE A 73 7.38 1.26 -6.30
C ILE A 73 6.09 1.74 -6.96
N VAL A 74 5.27 2.45 -6.20
CA VAL A 74 3.91 2.82 -6.58
C VAL A 74 3.79 4.33 -6.55
N ARG A 75 3.25 4.91 -7.62
CA ARG A 75 2.85 6.31 -7.67
C ARG A 75 1.34 6.40 -7.40
N PRO A 76 0.91 7.00 -6.28
CA PRO A 76 -0.50 7.23 -6.02
C PRO A 76 -1.10 8.20 -7.04
N THR A 77 -2.39 8.06 -7.30
CA THR A 77 -3.14 8.92 -8.23
C THR A 77 -4.54 9.17 -7.68
N GLY A 78 -5.23 10.19 -8.19
CA GLY A 78 -6.58 10.54 -7.73
C GLY A 78 -6.61 10.86 -6.24
N ASP A 79 -7.67 10.43 -5.55
CA ASP A 79 -7.90 10.71 -4.13
C ASP A 79 -6.83 10.12 -3.21
N ALA A 80 -6.10 9.11 -3.68
CA ALA A 80 -4.99 8.50 -2.95
C ALA A 80 -3.68 9.30 -3.04
N ALA A 81 -3.60 10.39 -3.82
CA ALA A 81 -2.40 11.23 -3.85
C ALA A 81 -2.24 12.03 -2.53
N PRO A 82 -0.99 12.16 -2.01
CA PRO A 82 -0.68 12.93 -0.80
C PRO A 82 -0.60 14.45 -1.04
#